data_AF-A0A0F9QHB2-F1
#
_entry.id   AF-A0A0F9QHB2-F1
#
_cell.length_a   1.000
_cell.length_b   1.000
_cell.length_c   1.000
_cell.angle_alpha   90.00
_cell.angle_beta   90.00
_cell.angle_gamma   90.00
#
_symmetry.space_group_name_H-M   'P 1'
#
loop_
_entity.id
_entity.type
_entity.pdbx_description
1 polymer ?
#
loop_
_entity_poly.entity_id
_entity_poly.type
_entity_poly.pdbx_seq_one_letter_code
_entity_poly.pdbx_strand_id
1 'polypeptide(L)'
;METTFMNVQNREQFDDALTWIKRAKIVVADVESNGLRHRRNHYPISFSVYLPEFKKSFNFPFRHGEGNVEIHWSASNPAGTEFDQANWSGRAKKGMYLGYWFNKWAISANFKNLPISWMNHLKAVWGLPGVTYIFHNARFDLHMLDADGFPPPNKIEDTMIALHLVNEDWGGMNITAPFTWTLRDKGKGLCQPGQVGQWATLDGKLMTKRQKGNRRLKWQAALHGFDEATEGETALHAAVMKFEETLTEFALLHPDDPYNAGLFQKKSNKI
;
A
#
# COMPACT_ATOMS: atom_id res chain seq x y z
N MET A 1 -15.11 10.78 -20.74
CA MET A 1 -14.60 11.72 -19.72
C MET A 1 -13.67 10.95 -18.81
N GLU A 2 -12.39 11.30 -18.89
CA GLU A 2 -11.26 10.68 -18.18
C GLU A 2 -11.24 11.14 -16.71
N THR A 3 -10.84 10.25 -15.80
CA THR A 3 -10.71 10.58 -14.37
C THR A 3 -9.52 11.51 -14.18
N THR A 4 -9.73 12.67 -13.56
CA THR A 4 -8.62 13.59 -13.23
C THR A 4 -8.08 13.27 -11.85
N PHE A 5 -6.87 12.71 -11.78
CA PHE A 5 -6.13 12.53 -10.52
C PHE A 5 -5.23 13.74 -10.24
N MET A 6 -5.27 14.25 -9.01
CA MET A 6 -4.47 15.38 -8.58
C MET A 6 -3.80 15.08 -7.23
N ASN A 7 -2.46 15.04 -7.22
CA ASN A 7 -1.72 15.18 -5.97
C ASN A 7 -1.67 16.67 -5.60
N VAL A 8 -2.32 17.05 -4.50
CA VAL A 8 -2.47 18.46 -4.10
C VAL A 8 -1.13 19.01 -3.59
N GLN A 9 -0.66 20.10 -4.17
CA GLN A 9 0.68 20.66 -3.91
C GLN A 9 0.66 22.10 -3.40
N ASN A 10 -0.46 22.81 -3.54
CA ASN A 10 -0.55 24.22 -3.16
C ASN A 10 -1.96 24.60 -2.67
N ARG A 11 -2.11 25.86 -2.26
CA ARG A 11 -3.32 26.36 -1.61
C ARG A 11 -4.54 26.38 -2.53
N GLU A 12 -4.33 26.83 -3.75
CA GLU A 12 -5.39 26.91 -4.77
C GLU A 12 -5.97 25.53 -5.06
N GLN A 13 -5.11 24.54 -5.31
CA GLN A 13 -5.51 23.15 -5.51
C GLN A 13 -6.23 22.57 -4.29
N PHE A 14 -5.75 22.91 -3.08
CA PHE A 14 -6.36 22.46 -1.84
C PHE A 14 -7.77 23.02 -1.68
N ASP A 15 -7.96 24.32 -1.85
CA ASP A 15 -9.28 24.96 -1.72
C ASP A 15 -10.26 24.52 -2.83
N ASP A 16 -9.78 24.29 -4.06
CA ASP A 16 -10.59 23.67 -5.12
C ASP A 16 -11.04 22.26 -4.72
N ALA A 17 -10.12 21.41 -4.24
CA ALA A 17 -10.45 20.07 -3.79
C ALA A 17 -11.50 20.07 -2.65
N LEU A 18 -11.37 20.95 -1.66
CA LEU A 18 -12.37 21.10 -0.59
C LEU A 18 -13.74 21.52 -1.14
N THR A 19 -13.77 22.36 -2.17
CA THR A 19 -15.01 22.80 -2.83
C THR A 19 -15.72 21.62 -3.48
N TRP A 20 -14.98 20.73 -4.15
CA TRP A 20 -15.55 19.52 -4.75
C TRP A 20 -16.06 18.53 -3.70
N ILE A 21 -15.29 18.31 -2.62
CA ILE A 21 -15.70 17.41 -1.53
C ILE A 21 -17.01 17.87 -0.90
N LYS A 22 -17.16 19.17 -0.61
CA LYS A 22 -18.40 19.74 -0.04
C LYS A 22 -19.65 19.51 -0.89
N ARG A 23 -19.49 19.37 -2.20
CA ARG A 23 -20.60 19.19 -3.16
C ARG A 23 -20.93 17.72 -3.41
N ALA A 24 -20.04 16.82 -3.03
CA ALA A 24 -20.17 15.40 -3.35
C ALA A 24 -21.21 14.72 -2.46
N LYS A 25 -22.04 13.87 -3.06
CA LYS A 25 -22.95 12.97 -2.32
C LYS A 25 -22.27 11.66 -1.91
N ILE A 26 -21.22 11.28 -2.64
CA ILE A 26 -20.43 10.08 -2.42
C ILE A 26 -18.96 10.50 -2.40
N VAL A 27 -18.26 10.09 -1.36
CA VAL A 27 -16.81 10.25 -1.22
C VAL A 27 -16.21 8.87 -1.04
N VAL A 28 -15.43 8.40 -2.01
CA VAL A 28 -14.59 7.23 -1.83
C VAL A 28 -13.30 7.70 -1.18
N ALA A 29 -12.87 7.07 -0.10
CA ALA A 29 -11.76 7.55 0.71
C ALA A 29 -10.79 6.41 1.06
N ASP A 30 -9.52 6.78 1.23
CA ASP A 30 -8.44 5.89 1.63
C ASP A 30 -7.38 6.69 2.41
N VAL A 31 -6.77 6.08 3.42
CA VAL A 31 -5.77 6.71 4.28
C VAL A 31 -4.47 5.94 4.23
N GLU A 32 -3.43 6.61 3.76
CA GLU A 32 -2.08 6.12 3.90
C GLU A 32 -1.56 6.47 5.29
N SER A 33 -0.85 5.55 5.94
CA SER A 33 -0.31 5.75 7.28
C SER A 33 1.14 5.30 7.38
N ASN A 34 1.85 5.77 8.40
CA ASN A 34 3.21 5.30 8.68
C ASN A 34 3.25 3.87 9.29
N GLY A 35 2.11 3.21 9.45
CA GLY A 35 2.05 1.77 9.71
C GLY A 35 0.68 1.27 10.16
N LEU A 36 0.58 -0.04 10.46
CA LEU A 36 -0.70 -0.73 10.61
C LEU A 36 -1.42 -0.62 11.99
N ARG A 37 -0.84 0.05 12.99
CA ARG A 37 -1.32 0.09 14.39
C ARG A 37 -1.79 1.49 14.82
N HIS A 38 -3.05 1.81 14.56
CA HIS A 38 -3.69 3.09 14.91
C HIS A 38 -3.62 3.51 16.40
N ARG A 39 -3.32 2.61 17.34
CA ARG A 39 -3.16 2.93 18.79
C ARG A 39 -1.70 2.97 19.29
N ARG A 40 -0.70 2.87 18.41
CA ARG A 40 0.72 2.81 18.80
C ARG A 40 1.57 3.84 18.04
N ASN A 41 1.30 5.13 18.25
CA ASN A 41 2.02 6.25 17.63
C ASN A 41 2.04 6.25 16.09
N HIS A 42 1.15 5.49 15.45
CA HIS A 42 0.97 5.56 14.02
C HIS A 42 -0.09 6.60 13.69
N TYR A 43 0.10 7.24 12.55
CA TYR A 43 -0.73 8.36 12.12
C TYR A 43 -0.87 8.40 10.60
N PRO A 44 -1.93 9.06 10.09
CA PRO A 44 -2.08 9.34 8.66
C PRO A 44 -0.88 10.12 8.10
N ILE A 45 -0.37 9.71 6.94
CA ILE A 45 0.63 10.43 6.15
C ILE A 45 0.05 11.12 4.93
N SER A 46 -1.01 10.56 4.33
CA SER A 46 -1.79 11.20 3.29
C SER A 46 -3.23 10.69 3.26
N PHE A 47 -4.11 11.47 2.65
CA PHE A 47 -5.52 11.15 2.49
C PHE A 47 -5.86 11.17 1.01
N SER A 48 -6.42 10.08 0.49
CA SER A 48 -6.89 10.01 -0.88
C SER A 48 -8.41 10.03 -0.90
N VAL A 49 -8.99 10.82 -1.80
CA VAL A 49 -10.44 10.84 -2.04
C VAL A 49 -10.76 10.80 -3.52
N TYR A 50 -11.75 9.99 -3.89
CA TYR A 50 -12.33 9.97 -5.22
C TYR A 50 -13.82 10.33 -5.16
N LEU A 51 -14.22 11.25 -6.04
CA LEU A 51 -15.56 11.79 -6.14
C LEU A 51 -16.19 11.29 -7.45
N PRO A 52 -16.93 10.16 -7.43
CA PRO A 52 -17.42 9.51 -8.64
C PRO A 52 -18.37 10.38 -9.46
N GLU A 53 -19.19 11.21 -8.80
CA GLU A 53 -20.11 12.15 -9.44
C GLU A 53 -19.37 13.13 -10.37
N PHE A 54 -18.14 13.51 -10.01
CA PHE A 54 -17.34 14.49 -10.74
C PHE A 54 -16.16 13.87 -11.49
N LYS A 55 -15.92 12.56 -11.32
CA LYS A 55 -14.73 11.85 -11.82
C LYS A 55 -13.41 12.54 -11.45
N LYS A 56 -13.33 13.03 -10.20
CA LYS A 56 -12.16 13.72 -9.65
C LYS A 56 -11.56 12.92 -8.52
N SER A 57 -10.24 12.78 -8.51
CA SER A 57 -9.49 12.15 -7.42
C SER A 57 -8.43 13.11 -6.90
N PHE A 58 -8.29 13.19 -5.58
CA PHE A 58 -7.35 14.07 -4.89
C PHE A 58 -6.55 13.27 -3.86
N ASN A 59 -5.23 13.48 -3.82
CA ASN A 59 -4.39 13.04 -2.70
C ASN A 59 -3.87 14.26 -1.93
N PHE A 60 -3.98 14.21 -0.60
CA PHE A 60 -3.55 15.25 0.33
C PHE A 60 -2.35 14.77 1.14
N PRO A 61 -1.10 15.03 0.69
CA PRO A 61 0.10 14.64 1.41
C PRO A 61 0.34 15.56 2.61
N PHE A 62 0.53 15.03 3.82
CA PHE A 62 0.78 15.85 5.01
C PHE A 62 2.05 15.48 5.77
N ARG A 63 2.36 14.18 5.91
CA ARG A 63 3.42 13.70 6.81
C ARG A 63 4.33 12.65 6.17
N HIS A 64 4.50 12.67 4.85
CA HIS A 64 5.46 11.78 4.21
C HIS A 64 6.89 12.10 4.69
N GLY A 65 7.67 11.05 4.97
CA GLY A 65 9.02 11.18 5.52
C GLY A 65 9.06 11.45 7.02
N GLU A 66 7.92 11.63 7.70
CA GLU A 66 7.89 11.75 9.15
C GLU A 66 7.85 10.38 9.84
N GLY A 67 8.49 10.29 11.01
CA GLY A 67 8.43 9.13 11.89
C GLY A 67 9.76 8.37 11.97
N ASN A 68 9.71 7.20 12.60
CA ASN A 68 10.86 6.31 12.72
C ASN A 68 10.44 4.88 12.43
N VAL A 69 11.38 4.09 11.91
CA VAL A 69 11.15 2.65 11.70
C VAL A 69 11.21 1.93 13.05
N GLU A 70 10.11 1.27 13.44
CA GLU A 70 10.06 0.45 14.67
C GLU A 70 10.96 -0.79 14.51
N ILE A 71 11.93 -0.96 15.41
CA ILE A 71 12.78 -2.15 15.44
C ILE A 71 12.09 -3.23 16.27
N HIS A 72 11.71 -4.32 15.61
CA HIS A 72 11.13 -5.49 16.29
C HIS A 72 12.24 -6.47 16.70
N TRP A 73 12.71 -6.31 17.93
CA TRP A 73 13.70 -7.18 18.58
C TRP A 73 13.19 -8.62 18.76
N SER A 74 14.12 -9.57 18.81
CA SER A 74 13.83 -11.01 18.96
C SER A 74 14.80 -11.67 19.95
N ALA A 75 14.53 -12.91 20.36
CA ALA A 75 15.49 -13.65 21.19
C ALA A 75 16.86 -13.81 20.51
N SER A 76 16.89 -13.93 19.18
CA SER A 76 18.12 -14.00 18.38
C SER A 76 18.80 -12.64 18.15
N ASN A 77 18.12 -11.53 18.44
CA ASN A 77 18.62 -10.16 18.35
C ASN A 77 17.98 -9.34 19.47
N PRO A 78 18.48 -9.43 20.72
CA PRO A 78 17.93 -8.70 21.86
C PRO A 78 17.95 -7.18 21.67
N ALA A 79 17.13 -6.47 22.43
CA ALA A 79 17.12 -5.01 22.38
C ALA A 79 18.51 -4.42 22.69
N GLY A 80 18.96 -3.49 21.84
CA GLY A 80 20.30 -2.90 21.95
C GLY A 80 21.40 -3.68 21.23
N THR A 81 21.09 -4.76 20.50
CA THR A 81 22.07 -5.41 19.63
C THR A 81 22.49 -4.44 18.52
N GLU A 82 23.79 -4.19 18.39
CA GLU A 82 24.36 -3.37 17.32
C GLU A 82 24.20 -4.03 15.94
N PHE A 83 24.21 -3.22 14.88
CA PHE A 83 23.87 -3.71 13.53
C PHE A 83 24.82 -4.82 13.04
N ASP A 84 26.11 -4.68 13.31
CA ASP A 84 27.18 -5.62 12.94
C ASP A 84 27.07 -6.94 13.71
N GLN A 85 26.60 -6.89 14.95
CA GLN A 85 26.38 -8.05 15.83
C GLN A 85 25.04 -8.75 15.57
N ALA A 86 24.05 -8.00 15.07
CA ALA A 86 22.75 -8.56 14.74
C ALA A 86 22.87 -9.55 13.58
N ASN A 87 22.06 -10.60 13.60
CA ASN A 87 21.92 -11.54 12.49
C ASN A 87 20.62 -11.28 11.71
N TRP A 88 20.54 -11.80 10.48
CA TRP A 88 19.37 -11.63 9.61
C TRP A 88 18.17 -12.52 9.99
N SER A 89 18.27 -13.33 11.06
CA SER A 89 17.15 -14.11 11.56
C SER A 89 16.17 -13.20 12.31
N GLY A 90 14.88 -13.28 11.97
CA GLY A 90 13.86 -12.39 12.53
C GLY A 90 13.75 -11.04 11.80
N ARG A 91 13.30 -10.01 12.53
CA ARG A 91 12.94 -8.69 11.98
C ARG A 91 13.84 -7.54 12.43
N ALA A 92 14.63 -7.71 13.49
CA ALA A 92 15.44 -6.64 14.08
C ALA A 92 16.43 -6.02 13.09
N LYS A 93 17.38 -6.80 12.54
CA LYS A 93 18.39 -6.30 11.59
C LYS A 93 17.76 -5.70 10.33
N LYS A 94 16.65 -6.28 9.85
CA LYS A 94 15.87 -5.74 8.71
C LYS A 94 15.26 -4.38 9.04
N GLY A 95 14.69 -4.23 10.23
CA GLY A 95 14.18 -2.94 10.71
C GLY A 95 15.29 -1.91 10.83
N MET A 96 16.48 -2.30 11.32
CA MET A 96 17.62 -1.37 11.48
C MET A 96 18.11 -0.88 10.12
N TYR A 97 18.25 -1.81 9.17
CA TYR A 97 18.58 -1.48 7.79
C TYR A 97 17.53 -0.55 7.17
N LEU A 98 16.24 -0.87 7.30
CA LEU A 98 15.17 -0.02 6.80
C LEU A 98 15.19 1.37 7.45
N GLY A 99 15.44 1.47 8.76
CA GLY A 99 15.55 2.75 9.47
C GLY A 99 16.71 3.60 8.97
N TYR A 100 17.88 2.99 8.74
CA TYR A 100 19.03 3.65 8.13
C TYR A 100 18.68 4.26 6.76
N TRP A 101 18.05 3.47 5.90
CA TRP A 101 17.69 3.88 4.55
C TRP A 101 16.57 4.91 4.49
N PHE A 102 15.55 4.71 5.30
CA PHE A 102 14.46 5.66 5.44
C PHE A 102 15.02 7.05 5.79
N ASN A 103 15.93 7.14 6.77
CA ASN A 103 16.55 8.41 7.14
C ASN A 103 17.37 9.03 6.01
N LYS A 104 18.18 8.23 5.29
CA LYS A 104 18.95 8.71 4.13
C LYS A 104 18.04 9.26 3.02
N TRP A 105 16.97 8.55 2.71
CA TRP A 105 16.02 8.94 1.65
C TRP A 105 15.16 10.13 2.07
N ALA A 106 14.72 10.18 3.32
CA ALA A 106 13.87 11.25 3.82
C ALA A 106 14.58 12.62 3.77
N ILE A 107 15.91 12.65 3.98
CA ILE A 107 16.71 13.89 3.89
C ILE A 107 16.77 14.43 2.47
N SER A 108 16.82 13.57 1.45
CA SER A 108 16.97 13.98 0.06
C SER A 108 15.65 14.12 -0.70
N ALA A 109 14.56 13.56 -0.18
CA ALA A 109 13.26 13.57 -0.82
C ALA A 109 12.49 14.88 -0.54
N ASN A 110 12.08 15.57 -1.60
CA ASN A 110 11.07 16.62 -1.49
C ASN A 110 9.68 16.00 -1.57
N PHE A 111 9.13 15.60 -0.42
CA PHE A 111 7.81 14.97 -0.34
C PHE A 111 6.64 15.92 -0.66
N LYS A 112 6.88 17.23 -0.79
CA LYS A 112 5.85 18.25 -1.04
C LYS A 112 4.65 18.14 -0.09
N ASN A 113 4.90 17.89 1.20
CA ASN A 113 3.86 17.86 2.22
C ASN A 113 3.12 19.21 2.31
N LEU A 114 1.81 19.14 2.45
CA LEU A 114 0.96 20.28 2.73
C LEU A 114 1.15 20.75 4.19
N PRO A 115 0.92 22.04 4.49
CA PRO A 115 0.96 22.52 5.86
C PRO A 115 -0.02 21.76 6.77
N ILE A 116 0.45 21.23 7.90
CA ILE A 116 -0.38 20.48 8.87
C ILE A 116 -1.60 21.29 9.32
N SER A 117 -1.49 22.62 9.41
CA SER A 117 -2.62 23.48 9.76
C SER A 117 -3.80 23.39 8.80
N TRP A 118 -3.57 23.05 7.52
CA TRP A 118 -4.65 22.91 6.53
C TRP A 118 -5.48 21.64 6.75
N MET A 119 -4.95 20.66 7.47
CA MET A 119 -5.69 19.44 7.84
C MET A 119 -6.98 19.75 8.60
N ASN A 120 -7.00 20.83 9.40
CA ASN A 120 -8.22 21.29 10.07
C ASN A 120 -9.31 21.73 9.09
N HIS A 121 -8.93 22.26 7.92
CA HIS A 121 -9.89 22.61 6.88
C HIS A 121 -10.42 21.37 6.16
N LEU A 122 -9.61 20.33 6.00
CA LEU A 122 -10.05 19.04 5.47
C LEU A 122 -11.02 18.36 6.44
N LYS A 123 -10.72 18.37 7.76
CA LYS A 123 -11.63 17.89 8.81
C LYS A 123 -12.98 18.59 8.77
N ALA A 124 -12.99 19.90 8.50
CA ALA A 124 -14.22 20.71 8.44
C ALA A 124 -15.15 20.35 7.27
N VAL A 125 -14.65 19.65 6.24
CA VAL A 125 -15.46 19.16 5.11
C VAL A 125 -15.68 17.65 5.16
N TRP A 126 -15.22 16.99 6.23
CA TRP A 126 -15.35 15.55 6.40
C TRP A 126 -16.63 15.20 7.15
N GLY A 127 -17.21 14.04 6.84
CA GLY A 127 -18.38 13.50 7.55
C GLY A 127 -19.65 14.36 7.43
N LEU A 128 -19.76 15.16 6.37
CA LEU A 128 -20.92 16.05 6.16
C LEU A 128 -22.25 15.27 6.13
N PRO A 129 -23.35 15.83 6.67
CA PRO A 129 -24.67 15.21 6.59
C PRO A 129 -25.10 14.92 5.15
N GLY A 130 -25.73 13.77 4.93
CA GLY A 130 -26.22 13.35 3.61
C GLY A 130 -25.14 12.82 2.66
N VAL A 131 -23.87 12.76 3.07
CA VAL A 131 -22.77 12.20 2.28
C VAL A 131 -22.54 10.74 2.67
N THR A 132 -22.41 9.87 1.65
CA THR A 132 -21.97 8.48 1.82
C THR A 132 -20.46 8.39 1.66
N TYR A 133 -19.78 7.89 2.68
CA TYR A 133 -18.35 7.60 2.59
C TYR A 133 -18.12 6.12 2.27
N ILE A 134 -17.31 5.86 1.25
CA ILE A 134 -16.99 4.50 0.79
C ILE A 134 -15.51 4.24 1.05
N PHE A 135 -15.19 3.12 1.70
CA PHE A 135 -13.82 2.69 1.94
C PHE A 135 -13.62 1.24 1.48
N HIS A 136 -12.37 0.77 1.55
CA HIS A 136 -12.05 -0.65 1.50
C HIS A 136 -11.39 -1.05 2.82
N ASN A 137 -12.00 -1.93 3.61
CA ASN A 137 -11.58 -2.21 4.99
C ASN A 137 -11.65 -0.95 5.88
N ALA A 138 -12.82 -0.31 5.86
CA ALA A 138 -13.14 0.98 6.48
C ALA A 138 -12.68 1.08 7.94
N ARG A 139 -12.73 -0.04 8.68
CA ARG A 139 -12.31 -0.07 10.09
C ARG A 139 -10.92 0.51 10.29
N PHE A 140 -9.98 0.22 9.38
CA PHE A 140 -8.62 0.72 9.50
C PHE A 140 -8.56 2.25 9.34
N ASP A 141 -9.08 2.76 8.23
CA ASP A 141 -9.07 4.18 7.89
C ASP A 141 -9.82 5.01 8.93
N LEU A 142 -11.00 4.55 9.36
CA LEU A 142 -11.81 5.25 10.35
C LEU A 142 -11.09 5.37 11.70
N HIS A 143 -10.34 4.36 12.11
CA HIS A 143 -9.54 4.45 13.32
C HIS A 143 -8.36 5.43 13.16
N MET A 144 -7.74 5.50 11.99
CA MET A 144 -6.68 6.46 11.70
C MET A 144 -7.21 7.90 11.67
N LEU A 145 -8.37 8.10 11.05
CA LEU A 145 -9.10 9.37 10.98
C LEU A 145 -9.52 9.84 12.38
N ASP A 146 -10.11 8.95 13.18
CA ASP A 146 -10.52 9.23 14.57
C ASP A 146 -9.31 9.62 15.44
N ALA A 147 -8.21 8.86 15.35
CA ALA A 147 -6.98 9.16 16.09
C ALA A 147 -6.38 10.53 15.72
N ASP A 148 -6.61 11.00 14.50
CA ASP A 148 -6.16 12.31 14.03
C ASP A 148 -7.25 13.40 14.21
N GLY A 149 -8.41 13.07 14.78
CA GLY A 149 -9.47 14.01 15.16
C GLY A 149 -10.45 14.39 14.05
N PHE A 150 -10.63 13.53 13.04
CA PHE A 150 -11.68 13.72 12.03
C PHE A 150 -13.06 13.37 12.59
N PRO A 151 -14.12 14.09 12.19
CA PRO A 151 -15.48 13.72 12.57
C PRO A 151 -15.87 12.37 11.95
N PRO A 152 -16.65 11.52 12.64
CA PRO A 152 -17.13 10.27 12.07
C PRO A 152 -18.14 10.54 10.95
N PRO A 153 -18.05 9.87 9.79
CA PRO A 153 -19.09 9.96 8.77
C PRO A 153 -20.42 9.37 9.23
N ASN A 154 -21.53 10.01 8.85
CA ASN A 154 -22.88 9.54 9.20
C ASN A 154 -23.28 8.25 8.48
N LYS A 155 -22.82 8.08 7.24
CA LYS A 155 -23.09 6.90 6.42
C LYS A 155 -21.80 6.38 5.82
N ILE A 156 -21.52 5.10 6.08
CA ILE A 156 -20.30 4.42 5.68
C ILE A 156 -20.69 3.16 4.92
N GLU A 157 -20.05 2.93 3.78
CA GLU A 157 -20.10 1.68 3.03
C GLU A 157 -18.68 1.11 2.92
N ASP A 158 -18.51 -0.16 3.27
CA ASP A 158 -17.22 -0.84 3.19
C ASP A 158 -17.26 -1.86 2.04
N THR A 159 -16.51 -1.57 0.99
CA THR A 159 -16.42 -2.45 -0.17
C THR A 159 -15.87 -3.82 0.18
N MET A 160 -14.95 -3.94 1.14
CA MET A 160 -14.44 -5.24 1.59
C MET A 160 -15.56 -6.09 2.21
N ILE A 161 -16.42 -5.49 3.04
CA ILE A 161 -17.55 -6.20 3.65
C ILE A 161 -18.62 -6.52 2.61
N ALA A 162 -19.00 -5.56 1.76
CA ALA A 162 -19.96 -5.79 0.69
C ALA A 162 -19.51 -6.97 -0.20
N LEU A 163 -18.23 -6.97 -0.56
CA LEU A 163 -17.63 -8.03 -1.36
C LEU A 163 -17.45 -9.33 -0.56
N HIS A 164 -17.20 -9.29 0.75
CA HIS A 164 -17.18 -10.47 1.60
C HIS A 164 -18.55 -11.14 1.67
N LEU A 165 -19.64 -10.36 1.76
CA LEU A 165 -21.00 -10.89 1.72
C LEU A 165 -21.29 -11.60 0.39
N VAL A 166 -20.92 -10.99 -0.73
CA VAL A 166 -20.99 -11.65 -2.05
C VAL A 166 -20.11 -12.91 -2.09
N ASN A 167 -18.91 -12.85 -1.49
CA ASN A 167 -18.00 -13.99 -1.46
C ASN A 167 -18.50 -15.14 -0.58
N GLU A 168 -19.07 -14.91 0.60
CA GLU A 168 -19.59 -15.99 1.45
C GLU A 168 -20.78 -16.68 0.79
N ASP A 169 -21.58 -15.95 0.02
CA ASP A 169 -22.61 -16.51 -0.85
C ASP A 169 -21.98 -17.40 -1.96
N TRP A 170 -20.81 -17.02 -2.48
CA TRP A 170 -20.10 -17.75 -3.55
C TRP A 170 -19.11 -18.81 -3.05
N GLY A 171 -18.73 -18.82 -1.78
CA GLY A 171 -17.67 -19.65 -1.20
C GLY A 171 -18.00 -21.15 -1.17
N GLY A 172 -19.29 -21.49 -1.32
CA GLY A 172 -19.77 -22.85 -1.53
C GLY A 172 -19.53 -23.40 -2.95
N MET A 173 -19.13 -22.55 -3.91
CA MET A 173 -19.04 -22.92 -5.33
C MET A 173 -17.61 -23.20 -5.80
N ASN A 174 -17.46 -24.13 -6.74
CA ASN A 174 -16.22 -24.28 -7.50
C ASN A 174 -16.36 -23.51 -8.83
N ILE A 175 -15.45 -22.60 -9.11
CA ILE A 175 -15.45 -21.78 -10.32
C ILE A 175 -14.17 -22.00 -11.12
N THR A 176 -14.24 -21.82 -12.44
CA THR A 176 -13.05 -21.71 -13.30
C THR A 176 -12.70 -20.24 -13.40
N ALA A 177 -11.53 -19.85 -12.88
CA ALA A 177 -11.14 -18.44 -12.79
C ALA A 177 -9.64 -18.25 -13.04
N PRO A 178 -9.20 -17.03 -13.42
CA PRO A 178 -7.79 -16.68 -13.50
C PRO A 178 -7.04 -16.93 -12.19
N PHE A 179 -5.72 -17.15 -12.26
CA PHE A 179 -4.90 -17.40 -11.06
C PHE A 179 -3.52 -16.74 -11.16
N THR A 180 -2.84 -16.58 -10.02
CA THR A 180 -1.44 -16.15 -9.97
C THR A 180 -0.51 -17.34 -9.79
N TRP A 181 0.69 -17.26 -10.34
CA TRP A 181 1.71 -18.29 -10.17
C TRP A 181 2.11 -18.42 -8.70
N THR A 182 2.25 -19.65 -8.21
CA THR A 182 2.64 -19.94 -6.84
C THR A 182 4.03 -20.57 -6.76
N LEU A 183 4.63 -20.59 -5.55
CA LEU A 183 5.87 -21.34 -5.30
C LEU A 183 5.73 -22.83 -5.65
N ARG A 184 4.53 -23.40 -5.52
CA ARG A 184 4.25 -24.78 -5.93
C ARG A 184 4.31 -24.94 -7.44
N ASP A 185 3.86 -23.95 -8.21
CA ASP A 185 3.89 -23.98 -9.67
C ASP A 185 5.33 -23.82 -10.18
N LYS A 186 6.13 -22.96 -9.54
CA LYS A 186 7.59 -22.89 -9.74
C LYS A 186 8.25 -24.25 -9.50
N GLY A 187 7.93 -24.91 -8.38
CA GLY A 187 8.49 -26.23 -8.06
C GLY A 187 8.14 -27.32 -9.07
N LYS A 188 7.11 -27.10 -9.89
CA LYS A 188 6.71 -27.96 -11.02
C LYS A 188 7.29 -27.51 -12.37
N GLY A 189 8.10 -26.46 -12.39
CA GLY A 189 8.65 -25.89 -13.62
C GLY A 189 7.62 -25.17 -14.51
N LEU A 190 6.44 -24.82 -13.97
CA LEU A 190 5.36 -24.18 -14.75
C LEU A 190 5.54 -22.66 -14.86
N CYS A 191 6.39 -22.07 -14.03
CA CYS A 191 6.72 -20.66 -14.07
C CYS A 191 8.15 -20.40 -13.57
N GLN A 192 8.69 -19.26 -13.97
CA GLN A 192 9.98 -18.77 -13.51
C GLN A 192 9.88 -18.16 -12.10
N PRO A 193 10.99 -18.06 -11.36
CA PRO A 193 11.00 -17.45 -10.02
C PRO A 193 10.40 -16.04 -9.97
N GLY A 194 10.71 -15.19 -10.96
CA GLY A 194 10.21 -13.81 -11.04
C GLY A 194 8.73 -13.70 -11.41
N GLN A 195 8.09 -14.80 -11.81
CA GLN A 195 6.67 -14.81 -12.14
C GLN A 195 5.79 -15.16 -10.94
N VAL A 196 6.37 -15.63 -9.83
CA VAL A 196 5.60 -16.00 -8.62
C VAL A 196 4.91 -14.75 -8.06
N GLY A 197 3.61 -14.85 -7.82
CA GLY A 197 2.78 -13.73 -7.39
C GLY A 197 2.18 -12.92 -8.54
N GLN A 198 2.73 -13.03 -9.75
CA GLN A 198 2.16 -12.42 -10.96
C GLN A 198 1.00 -13.27 -11.51
N TRP A 199 0.13 -12.63 -12.29
CA TRP A 199 -0.94 -13.32 -13.01
C TRP A 199 -0.37 -14.38 -13.96
N ALA A 200 -0.97 -15.57 -13.94
CA ALA A 200 -0.61 -16.62 -14.88
C ALA A 200 -1.10 -16.25 -16.27
N THR A 201 -0.16 -15.90 -17.13
CA THR A 201 -0.42 -15.57 -18.52
C THR A 201 0.33 -16.51 -19.45
N LEU A 202 -0.29 -16.85 -20.56
CA LEU A 202 0.32 -17.56 -21.68
C LEU A 202 -0.04 -16.79 -22.95
N ASP A 203 0.97 -16.35 -23.71
CA ASP A 203 0.81 -15.53 -24.92
C ASP A 203 -0.05 -14.28 -24.70
N GLY A 204 0.14 -13.61 -23.56
CA GLY A 204 -0.60 -12.40 -23.18
C GLY A 204 -2.04 -12.65 -22.71
N LYS A 205 -2.52 -13.91 -22.67
CA LYS A 205 -3.85 -14.26 -22.20
C LYS A 205 -3.81 -14.82 -20.78
N LEU A 206 -4.76 -14.41 -19.94
CA LEU A 206 -4.93 -14.95 -18.60
C LEU A 206 -5.29 -16.44 -18.64
N MET A 207 -4.47 -17.25 -17.98
CA MET A 207 -4.76 -18.66 -17.76
C MET A 207 -5.78 -18.83 -16.66
N THR A 208 -6.69 -19.80 -16.81
CA THR A 208 -7.72 -20.12 -15.82
C THR A 208 -7.55 -21.54 -15.28
N LYS A 209 -8.03 -21.79 -14.06
CA LYS A 209 -8.14 -23.14 -13.50
C LYS A 209 -9.35 -23.25 -12.59
N ARG A 210 -9.85 -24.47 -12.41
CA ARG A 210 -10.92 -24.77 -11.46
C ARG A 210 -10.40 -24.62 -10.04
N GLN A 211 -11.08 -23.82 -9.23
CA GLN A 211 -10.74 -23.56 -7.84
C GLN A 211 -12.01 -23.32 -7.03
N LYS A 212 -11.98 -23.57 -5.72
CA LYS A 212 -13.04 -23.11 -4.83
C LYS A 212 -13.10 -21.58 -4.91
N GLY A 213 -14.31 -21.01 -4.88
CA GLY A 213 -14.50 -19.57 -4.72
C GLY A 213 -13.66 -19.10 -3.54
N ASN A 214 -12.62 -18.32 -3.82
CA ASN A 214 -11.62 -17.91 -2.83
C ASN A 214 -11.80 -16.43 -2.53
N ARG A 215 -11.54 -16.08 -1.26
CA ARG A 215 -11.52 -14.79 -0.55
C ARG A 215 -10.83 -13.59 -1.22
N ARG A 216 -10.37 -13.66 -2.47
CA ARG A 216 -9.60 -12.59 -3.12
C ARG A 216 -10.44 -11.88 -4.19
N LEU A 217 -11.03 -10.77 -3.76
CA LEU A 217 -11.94 -9.88 -4.50
C LEU A 217 -11.39 -9.40 -5.85
N LYS A 218 -10.07 -9.24 -5.93
CA LYS A 218 -9.32 -8.92 -7.15
C LYS A 218 -9.52 -9.93 -8.31
N TRP A 219 -9.87 -11.18 -8.01
CA TRP A 219 -10.13 -12.21 -9.04
C TRP A 219 -11.51 -12.08 -9.66
N GLN A 220 -12.47 -11.54 -8.91
CA GLN A 220 -13.83 -11.29 -9.39
C GLN A 220 -13.84 -10.12 -10.38
N ALA A 221 -13.09 -9.05 -10.10
CA ALA A 221 -12.94 -7.93 -11.04
C ALA A 221 -12.35 -8.38 -12.39
N ALA A 222 -11.27 -9.18 -12.38
CA ALA A 222 -10.69 -9.73 -13.60
C ALA A 222 -11.64 -10.71 -14.32
N LEU A 223 -12.39 -11.54 -13.57
CA LEU A 223 -13.38 -12.49 -14.12
C LEU A 223 -14.54 -11.79 -14.82
N HIS A 224 -14.95 -10.61 -14.33
CA HIS A 224 -16.02 -9.81 -14.91
C HIS A 224 -15.56 -8.89 -16.05
N GLY A 225 -14.30 -9.01 -16.49
CA GLY A 225 -13.78 -8.23 -17.61
C GLY A 225 -13.67 -6.74 -17.30
N PHE A 226 -13.49 -6.36 -16.03
CA PHE A 226 -13.14 -4.99 -15.71
C PHE A 226 -11.74 -4.70 -16.25
N ASP A 227 -11.64 -3.68 -17.08
CA ASP A 227 -10.38 -3.17 -17.59
C ASP A 227 -9.45 -2.80 -16.43
N GLU A 228 -8.13 -2.99 -16.62
CA GLU A 228 -7.09 -2.62 -15.65
C GLU A 228 -7.14 -3.33 -14.29
N ALA A 229 -8.04 -4.30 -14.07
CA ALA A 229 -8.21 -5.01 -12.80
C ALA A 229 -6.94 -5.73 -12.30
N THR A 230 -5.92 -5.87 -13.16
CA THR A 230 -4.63 -6.50 -12.87
C THR A 230 -3.46 -5.49 -12.80
N GLU A 231 -3.68 -4.24 -13.20
CA GLU A 231 -2.62 -3.25 -13.39
C GLU A 231 -2.07 -2.74 -12.07
N GLY A 232 -2.90 -2.45 -11.07
CA GLY A 232 -2.43 -1.97 -9.77
C GLY A 232 -1.45 -2.93 -9.08
N GLU A 233 -1.70 -4.24 -9.14
CA GLU A 233 -0.80 -5.25 -8.56
C GLU A 233 0.46 -5.44 -9.40
N THR A 234 0.33 -5.36 -10.73
CA THR A 234 1.48 -5.41 -11.65
C THR A 234 2.39 -4.20 -11.46
N ALA A 235 1.81 -3.00 -11.35
CA ALA A 235 2.52 -1.75 -11.11
C ALA A 235 3.16 -1.71 -9.72
N LEU A 236 2.45 -2.16 -8.67
CA LEU A 236 3.02 -2.29 -7.34
C LEU A 236 4.20 -3.27 -7.33
N HIS A 237 4.05 -4.43 -7.97
CA HIS A 237 5.14 -5.40 -8.06
C HIS A 237 6.34 -4.84 -8.86
N ALA A 238 6.10 -4.17 -9.99
CA ALA A 238 7.14 -3.50 -10.76
C ALA A 238 7.85 -2.39 -9.95
N ALA A 239 7.09 -1.60 -9.17
CA ALA A 239 7.64 -0.58 -8.29
C ALA A 239 8.49 -1.19 -7.17
N VAL A 240 8.05 -2.31 -6.57
CA VAL A 240 8.83 -3.06 -5.58
C VAL A 240 10.12 -3.58 -6.21
N MET A 241 10.06 -4.21 -7.38
CA MET A 241 11.24 -4.70 -8.09
C MET A 241 12.23 -3.56 -8.41
N LYS A 242 11.74 -2.42 -8.92
CA LYS A 242 12.57 -1.23 -9.20
C LYS A 242 13.21 -0.67 -7.93
N PHE A 243 12.47 -0.68 -6.82
CA PHE A 243 13.00 -0.25 -5.52
C PHE A 243 14.09 -1.22 -5.05
N GLU A 244 13.88 -2.54 -5.17
CA GLU A 244 14.90 -3.56 -4.87
C GLU A 244 16.15 -3.39 -5.76
N GLU A 245 15.98 -3.12 -7.05
CA GLU A 245 17.07 -2.82 -8.00
C GLU A 245 17.84 -1.57 -7.57
N THR A 246 17.14 -0.48 -7.26
CA THR A 246 17.76 0.79 -6.82
C THR A 246 18.54 0.60 -5.52
N LEU A 247 17.98 -0.14 -4.55
CA LEU A 247 18.67 -0.49 -3.31
C LEU A 247 19.92 -1.34 -3.59
N THR A 248 19.82 -2.27 -4.54
CA THR A 248 20.93 -3.14 -4.93
C THR A 248 22.07 -2.35 -5.60
N GLU A 249 21.74 -1.50 -6.57
CA GLU A 249 22.71 -0.64 -7.27
C GLU A 249 23.42 0.29 -6.30
N PHE A 250 22.66 0.97 -5.43
CA PHE A 250 23.28 1.84 -4.43
C PHE A 250 24.19 1.05 -3.51
N ALA A 251 23.74 -0.10 -3.00
CA ALA A 251 24.57 -0.91 -2.13
C ALA A 251 25.89 -1.26 -2.82
N LEU A 252 25.85 -1.61 -4.12
CA LEU A 252 27.03 -1.96 -4.92
C LEU A 252 27.97 -0.77 -5.14
N LEU A 253 27.43 0.44 -5.27
CA LEU A 253 28.19 1.69 -5.42
C LEU A 253 28.78 2.20 -4.10
N HIS A 254 28.24 1.74 -2.96
CA HIS A 254 28.68 2.14 -1.63
C HIS A 254 29.08 0.91 -0.78
N PRO A 255 30.08 0.13 -1.22
CA PRO A 255 30.48 -1.10 -0.52
C PRO A 255 31.12 -0.83 0.85
N ASP A 256 31.69 0.36 1.04
CA ASP A 256 32.33 0.78 2.28
C ASP A 256 31.32 1.25 3.35
N ASP A 257 30.03 1.33 3.00
CA ASP A 257 28.97 1.68 3.95
C ASP A 257 28.80 0.54 4.98
N PRO A 258 28.96 0.81 6.29
CA PRO A 258 28.93 -0.23 7.32
C PRO A 258 27.60 -0.97 7.41
N TYR A 259 26.50 -0.38 6.92
CA TYR A 259 25.19 -1.05 6.85
C TYR A 259 25.03 -1.97 5.64
N ASN A 260 25.91 -1.84 4.64
CA ASN A 260 26.00 -2.74 3.48
C ASN A 260 26.97 -3.91 3.73
N ALA A 261 27.85 -3.79 4.73
CA ALA A 261 28.76 -4.85 5.15
C ALA A 261 27.96 -6.09 5.60
N GLY A 262 28.02 -7.16 4.78
CA GLY A 262 27.30 -8.40 5.01
C GLY A 262 26.03 -8.63 4.18
N LEU A 263 25.57 -7.63 3.40
CA LEU A 263 24.62 -7.85 2.30
C LEU A 263 25.31 -8.45 1.08
N PHE A 264 26.53 -7.99 0.83
CA PHE A 264 27.50 -8.66 -0.03
C PHE A 264 28.06 -9.87 0.72
N GLN A 265 27.23 -10.89 0.96
CA GLN A 265 27.82 -12.21 1.12
C GLN A 265 28.58 -12.47 -0.17
N LYS A 266 29.92 -12.48 -0.09
CA LYS A 266 30.75 -13.14 -1.09
C LYS A 266 30.04 -14.47 -1.37
N LYS A 267 29.59 -14.69 -2.61
CA LYS A 267 29.37 -16.04 -3.11
C LYS A 267 30.73 -16.75 -3.05
N SER A 268 31.16 -17.16 -1.87
CA SER A 268 32.27 -18.07 -1.72
C SER A 268 31.68 -19.47 -1.93
N ASN A 269 32.09 -20.03 -3.06
CA ASN A 269 32.17 -21.46 -3.35
C ASN A 269 30.85 -22.17 -3.70
N LYS A 270 30.54 -22.15 -4.99
CA LYS A 270 30.39 -23.41 -5.74
C LYS A 270 31.13 -23.27 -7.08
N ILE A 271 32.32 -23.88 -7.13
CA ILE A 271 32.81 -24.54 -8.34
C ILE A 271 32.01 -25.84 -8.44
#